data_AF-A0A8T2VSV2-F1
#
_entry.id   AF-A0A8T2VSV2-F1
#
_cell.length_a   1.000
_cell.length_b   1.000
_cell.length_c   1.000
_cell.angle_alpha   90.00
_cell.angle_beta   90.00
_cell.angle_gamma   90.00
#
_symmetry.space_group_name_H-M   'P 1'
#
loop_
_entity.id
_entity.type
_entity.pdbx_description
1 polymer ?
#
loop_
_entity_poly.entity_id
_entity_poly.type
_entity_poly.pdbx_seq_one_letter_code
_entity_poly.pdbx_strand_id
1 'polypeptide(L)'
;MHDTKKTESSFGGVSPERKAGEILRTFFTFVAVKVVMAQLEGDGRGSLGSFNASGYTTLSKFIETNPLRSNGDEWLSKLMLEDEMLGVRIMEVRAAYAKADFEWDNCQRVAVEDMTKANTAVMRKHAQSRFGGLLLQDDVVEIDKQSGAEGAADGGREDDEKKGE
;
A
#
# COMPACT_ATOMS: atom_id res chain seq x y z
N MET A 1 -14.03 8.74 27.61
CA MET A 1 -15.26 8.73 26.79
C MET A 1 -15.07 9.73 25.67
N HIS A 2 -14.59 9.28 24.51
CA HIS A 2 -14.35 10.14 23.35
C HIS A 2 -15.50 10.00 22.36
N ASP A 3 -16.14 11.15 22.15
CA ASP A 3 -16.93 11.66 21.02
C ASP A 3 -17.23 10.72 19.82
N THR A 4 -17.81 9.55 20.06
CA THR A 4 -18.35 8.67 19.01
C THR A 4 -19.50 9.30 18.23
N LYS A 5 -20.23 10.25 18.84
CA LYS A 5 -21.35 10.96 18.19
C LYS A 5 -20.92 11.89 17.05
N LYS A 6 -19.69 12.41 17.08
CA LYS A 6 -19.24 13.38 16.07
C LYS A 6 -18.69 12.71 14.81
N THR A 7 -18.17 11.49 14.91
CA THR A 7 -17.71 10.71 13.75
C THR A 7 -18.89 10.12 12.97
N GLU A 8 -19.97 9.68 13.62
CA GLU A 8 -21.17 9.15 12.95
C GLU A 8 -21.80 10.12 11.93
N SER A 9 -21.71 11.44 12.18
CA SER A 9 -22.21 12.47 11.27
C SER A 9 -21.46 12.55 9.94
N SER A 10 -20.21 12.08 9.87
CA SER A 10 -19.39 12.14 8.65
C SER A 10 -19.44 10.85 7.81
N PHE A 11 -20.00 9.78 8.37
CA PHE A 11 -20.13 8.46 7.73
C PHE A 11 -21.60 8.11 7.40
N GLY A 12 -22.48 9.11 7.28
CA GLY A 12 -23.87 8.90 6.90
C GLY A 12 -24.68 8.07 7.90
N GLY A 13 -24.38 8.19 9.20
CA GLY A 13 -25.06 7.42 10.26
C GLY A 13 -24.53 6.00 10.47
N VAL A 14 -23.45 5.62 9.79
CA VAL A 14 -22.76 4.34 9.98
C VAL A 14 -21.47 4.57 10.78
N SER A 15 -21.25 3.80 11.84
CA SER A 15 -19.98 3.85 12.58
C SER A 15 -18.79 3.43 11.68
N PRO A 16 -17.60 4.05 11.79
CA PRO A 16 -16.41 3.66 11.03
C PRO A 16 -16.08 2.16 11.14
N GLU A 17 -16.28 1.57 12.32
CA GLU A 17 -16.05 0.15 12.62
C GLU A 17 -16.98 -0.74 11.80
N ARG A 18 -18.23 -0.32 11.61
CA ARG A 18 -19.19 -1.03 10.73
C ARG A 18 -18.74 -0.95 9.28
N LYS A 19 -18.21 0.19 8.83
CA LYS A 19 -17.67 0.31 7.47
C LYS A 19 -16.45 -0.57 7.25
N ALA A 20 -15.53 -0.62 8.22
CA ALA A 20 -14.41 -1.55 8.21
C ALA A 20 -14.89 -3.01 8.18
N GLY A 21 -15.90 -3.35 8.98
CA GLY A 21 -16.52 -4.68 8.99
C GLY A 21 -17.12 -5.10 7.65
N GLU A 22 -17.75 -4.17 6.91
CA GLU A 22 -18.24 -4.44 5.54
C GLU A 22 -17.10 -4.78 4.57
N ILE A 23 -15.99 -4.04 4.65
CA ILE A 23 -14.80 -4.30 3.82
C ILE A 23 -14.22 -5.67 4.16
N LEU A 24 -14.08 -5.98 5.46
CA LEU A 24 -13.61 -7.28 5.93
C LEU A 24 -14.53 -8.42 5.49
N ARG A 25 -15.85 -8.21 5.48
CA ARG A 25 -16.81 -9.22 5.02
C ARG A 25 -16.64 -9.56 3.53
N THR A 26 -16.43 -8.55 2.69
CA THR A 26 -16.09 -8.76 1.28
C THR A 26 -14.74 -9.47 1.15
N PHE A 27 -13.74 -9.06 1.94
CA PHE A 27 -12.42 -9.71 1.95
C PHE A 27 -12.48 -11.19 2.38
N PHE A 28 -13.23 -11.55 3.42
CA PHE A 28 -13.39 -12.94 3.82
C PHE A 28 -14.14 -13.77 2.79
N THR A 29 -15.05 -13.17 2.03
CA THR A 29 -15.68 -13.84 0.88
C THR A 29 -14.63 -14.15 -0.20
N PHE A 30 -13.70 -13.24 -0.47
CA PHE A 30 -12.58 -13.48 -1.40
C PHE A 30 -11.68 -14.62 -0.92
N VAL A 31 -11.25 -14.59 0.35
CA VAL A 31 -10.40 -15.64 0.93
C VAL A 31 -11.11 -17.00 0.87
N ALA A 32 -12.38 -17.05 1.23
CA ALA A 32 -13.16 -18.28 1.18
C ALA A 32 -13.28 -18.85 -0.22
N VAL A 33 -13.50 -18.02 -1.24
CA VAL A 33 -13.48 -18.46 -2.65
C VAL A 33 -12.15 -19.13 -3.00
N LYS A 34 -11.01 -18.52 -2.63
CA LYS A 34 -9.68 -19.11 -2.90
C LYS A 34 -9.47 -20.44 -2.18
N VAL A 35 -9.90 -20.54 -0.92
CA VAL A 35 -9.83 -21.78 -0.15
C VAL A 35 -10.69 -22.88 -0.79
N VAL A 36 -11.91 -22.54 -1.23
CA VAL A 36 -12.81 -23.51 -1.88
C VAL A 36 -12.27 -23.94 -3.24
N MET A 37 -11.69 -23.04 -4.03
CA MET A 37 -11.03 -23.40 -5.29
C MET A 37 -9.91 -24.42 -5.07
N ALA A 38 -9.01 -24.17 -4.11
CA ALA A 38 -7.94 -25.12 -3.78
C ALA A 38 -8.48 -26.48 -3.34
N GLN A 39 -9.54 -26.49 -2.52
CA GLN A 39 -10.21 -27.74 -2.11
C GLN A 39 -10.79 -28.52 -3.29
N LEU A 40 -11.33 -27.83 -4.30
CA LEU A 40 -11.89 -28.46 -5.51
C LEU A 40 -10.79 -28.99 -6.45
N GLU A 41 -9.63 -28.33 -6.49
CA GLU A 41 -8.42 -28.79 -7.19
C GLU A 41 -7.78 -30.02 -6.52
N GLY A 42 -8.22 -30.38 -5.31
CA GLY A 42 -7.69 -31.51 -4.54
C GLY A 42 -6.56 -31.11 -3.59
N ASP A 43 -6.16 -29.83 -3.57
CA ASP A 43 -5.18 -29.32 -2.63
C ASP A 43 -5.79 -29.16 -1.23
N GLY A 44 -5.17 -29.79 -0.23
CA GLY A 44 -5.51 -29.57 1.18
C GLY A 44 -6.33 -30.65 1.91
N ARG A 45 -6.57 -31.83 1.30
CA ARG A 45 -7.19 -32.97 1.99
C ARG A 45 -6.48 -34.32 1.81
N GLY A 46 -5.17 -34.33 1.57
CA GLY A 46 -4.41 -35.57 1.36
C GLY A 46 -5.09 -36.52 0.35
N SER A 47 -4.78 -37.82 0.42
CA SER A 47 -5.32 -38.85 -0.49
C SER A 47 -6.85 -39.07 -0.41
N LEU A 48 -7.59 -38.27 0.36
CA LEU A 48 -9.04 -38.39 0.61
C LEU A 48 -9.85 -37.18 0.08
N GLY A 49 -9.20 -36.18 -0.52
CA GLY A 49 -9.90 -35.08 -1.18
C GLY A 49 -10.57 -35.56 -2.46
N SER A 50 -11.91 -35.52 -2.54
CA SER A 50 -12.59 -35.76 -3.81
C SER A 50 -12.32 -34.56 -4.72
N PHE A 51 -11.43 -34.73 -5.69
CA PHE A 51 -11.25 -33.80 -6.78
C PHE A 51 -12.60 -33.55 -7.47
N ASN A 52 -13.03 -32.29 -7.54
CA ASN A 52 -14.26 -31.92 -8.23
C ASN A 52 -13.94 -30.88 -9.31
N ALA A 53 -13.46 -31.39 -10.45
CA ALA A 53 -13.15 -30.59 -11.64
C ALA A 53 -14.35 -29.76 -12.13
N SER A 54 -15.57 -30.31 -12.01
CA SER A 54 -16.78 -29.65 -12.49
C SER A 54 -17.07 -28.39 -11.66
N GLY A 55 -17.08 -28.52 -10.33
CA GLY A 55 -17.27 -27.39 -9.42
C GLY A 55 -16.15 -26.35 -9.56
N TYR A 56 -14.91 -26.78 -9.74
CA TYR A 56 -13.80 -25.86 -10.02
C TYR A 56 -14.02 -25.06 -11.30
N THR A 57 -14.39 -25.75 -12.39
CA THR A 57 -14.61 -25.11 -13.69
C THR A 57 -15.77 -24.11 -13.62
N THR A 58 -16.87 -24.48 -12.96
CA THR A 58 -18.02 -23.59 -12.73
C THR A 58 -17.60 -22.35 -11.95
N LEU A 59 -16.92 -22.53 -10.82
CA LEU A 59 -16.48 -21.41 -9.97
C LEU A 59 -15.49 -20.49 -10.69
N SER A 60 -14.52 -21.05 -11.42
CA SER A 60 -13.53 -20.29 -12.19
C SER A 60 -14.20 -19.41 -13.25
N LYS A 61 -15.09 -19.99 -14.07
CA LYS A 61 -15.86 -19.24 -15.08
C LYS A 61 -16.75 -18.17 -14.44
N PHE A 62 -17.35 -18.50 -13.29
CA PHE A 62 -18.19 -17.56 -12.57
C PHE A 62 -17.39 -16.35 -12.09
N ILE A 63 -16.18 -16.53 -11.56
CA ILE A 63 -15.30 -15.44 -11.12
C ILE A 63 -14.86 -14.56 -12.29
N GLU A 64 -14.55 -15.16 -13.44
CA GLU A 64 -14.18 -14.42 -14.66
C GLU A 64 -15.33 -13.54 -15.15
N THR A 65 -16.55 -14.06 -15.14
CA THR A 65 -17.76 -13.37 -15.61
C THR A 65 -18.27 -12.36 -14.59
N ASN A 66 -18.17 -12.69 -13.30
CA ASN A 66 -18.63 -11.90 -12.17
C ASN A 66 -17.45 -11.66 -11.23
N PRO A 67 -16.64 -10.62 -11.44
CA PRO A 67 -15.52 -10.34 -10.54
C PRO A 67 -16.01 -9.83 -9.18
N LEU A 68 -15.41 -10.34 -8.10
CA LEU A 68 -15.65 -9.91 -6.73
C LEU A 68 -14.97 -8.55 -6.48
N ARG A 69 -15.69 -7.46 -6.75
CA ARG A 69 -15.12 -6.09 -6.67
C ARG A 69 -15.38 -5.38 -5.34
N SER A 70 -16.65 -5.19 -4.99
CA SER A 70 -17.03 -4.26 -3.92
C SER A 70 -17.94 -4.86 -2.85
N ASN A 71 -18.96 -5.63 -3.26
CA ASN A 71 -19.92 -6.24 -2.34
C ASN A 71 -19.89 -7.77 -2.44
N GLY A 72 -19.33 -8.42 -1.42
CA GLY A 72 -19.25 -9.88 -1.37
C GLY A 72 -20.59 -10.59 -1.21
N ASP A 73 -21.57 -9.96 -0.56
CA ASP A 73 -22.87 -10.60 -0.36
C ASP A 73 -23.71 -10.58 -1.64
N GLU A 74 -23.69 -9.48 -2.38
CA GLU A 74 -24.34 -9.41 -3.71
C GLU A 74 -23.72 -10.40 -4.68
N TRP A 75 -22.39 -10.50 -4.68
CA TRP A 75 -21.67 -11.48 -5.50
C TRP A 75 -22.07 -12.91 -5.14
N LEU A 76 -22.10 -13.23 -3.84
CA LEU A 76 -22.46 -14.55 -3.35
C LEU A 76 -23.94 -14.88 -3.62
N SER A 77 -24.82 -13.88 -3.57
CA SER A 77 -26.24 -14.04 -3.91
C SER A 77 -26.41 -14.44 -5.37
N LYS A 78 -25.58 -13.91 -6.28
CA LYS A 78 -25.55 -14.34 -7.68
C LYS A 78 -25.03 -15.76 -7.83
N LEU A 79 -23.99 -16.13 -7.08
CA LEU A 79 -23.46 -17.49 -7.11
C LEU A 79 -24.51 -18.50 -6.61
N MET A 80 -25.27 -18.16 -5.56
CA MET A 80 -26.34 -19.01 -5.05
C MET A 80 -27.43 -19.32 -6.09
N LEU A 81 -27.64 -18.42 -7.06
CA LEU A 81 -28.58 -18.65 -8.17
C LEU A 81 -27.99 -19.57 -9.25
N GLU A 82 -26.66 -19.58 -9.41
CA GLU A 82 -25.95 -20.40 -10.40
C GLU A 82 -25.65 -21.80 -9.86
N ASP A 83 -25.13 -21.88 -8.64
CA ASP A 83 -24.74 -23.10 -7.95
C ASP A 83 -24.90 -22.93 -6.43
N GLU A 84 -26.02 -23.42 -5.90
CA GLU A 84 -26.37 -23.36 -4.48
C GLU A 84 -25.33 -24.07 -3.60
N MET A 85 -24.80 -25.21 -4.06
CA MET A 85 -23.86 -26.02 -3.27
C MET A 85 -22.52 -25.30 -3.09
N LEU A 86 -22.00 -24.68 -4.15
CA LEU A 86 -20.80 -23.85 -4.07
C LEU A 86 -21.02 -22.61 -3.20
N GLY A 87 -22.17 -21.96 -3.33
CA GLY A 87 -22.52 -20.80 -2.52
C GLY A 87 -22.59 -21.13 -1.03
N VAL A 88 -23.26 -22.22 -0.65
CA VAL A 88 -23.31 -22.71 0.74
C VAL A 88 -21.92 -23.03 1.26
N ARG A 89 -21.09 -23.72 0.46
CA ARG A 89 -19.72 -24.05 0.87
C ARG A 89 -18.88 -22.80 1.16
N ILE A 90 -18.99 -21.77 0.34
CA ILE A 90 -18.29 -20.49 0.56
C ILE A 90 -18.81 -19.78 1.81
N MET A 91 -20.12 -19.85 2.10
CA MET A 91 -20.69 -19.30 3.33
C MET A 91 -20.13 -19.95 4.59
N GLU A 92 -20.01 -21.27 4.60
CA GLU A 92 -19.39 -22.00 5.71
C GLU A 92 -17.94 -21.60 5.91
N VAL A 93 -17.16 -21.60 4.82
CA VAL A 93 -15.72 -21.32 4.88
C VAL A 93 -15.46 -19.88 5.32
N ARG A 94 -16.19 -18.88 4.80
CA ARG A 94 -15.99 -17.48 5.23
C ARG A 94 -16.37 -17.25 6.68
N ALA A 95 -17.38 -17.97 7.18
CA ALA A 95 -17.78 -17.89 8.58
C ALA A 95 -16.77 -18.57 9.51
N ALA A 96 -16.24 -19.73 9.12
CA ALA A 96 -15.18 -20.42 9.85
C ALA A 96 -13.90 -19.57 9.88
N TYR A 97 -13.47 -19.05 8.74
CA TYR A 97 -12.27 -18.22 8.62
C TYR A 97 -12.35 -16.99 9.52
N ALA A 98 -13.46 -16.25 9.50
CA ALA A 98 -13.63 -15.06 10.31
C ALA A 98 -13.64 -15.34 11.83
N LYS A 99 -14.04 -16.54 12.26
CA LYS A 99 -14.21 -16.89 13.68
C LYS A 99 -13.00 -17.61 14.28
N ALA A 100 -12.32 -18.44 13.49
CA ALA A 100 -11.33 -19.38 14.00
C ALA A 100 -9.93 -19.15 13.42
N ASP A 101 -9.82 -18.78 12.14
CA ASP A 101 -8.53 -18.75 11.44
C ASP A 101 -7.95 -17.34 11.31
N PHE A 102 -8.81 -16.31 11.24
CA PHE A 102 -8.36 -14.93 11.09
C PHE A 102 -7.81 -14.39 12.42
N GLU A 103 -6.52 -14.06 12.42
CA GLU A 103 -5.81 -13.53 13.60
C GLU A 103 -6.17 -12.06 13.85
N TRP A 104 -7.28 -11.83 14.54
CA TRP A 104 -7.77 -10.48 14.87
C TRP A 104 -6.75 -9.63 15.63
N ASP A 105 -6.07 -10.21 16.61
CA ASP A 105 -5.05 -9.51 17.41
C ASP A 105 -3.86 -9.09 16.55
N ASN A 106 -3.43 -9.96 15.64
CA ASN A 106 -2.36 -9.67 14.70
C ASN A 106 -2.78 -8.59 13.70
N CYS A 107 -4.02 -8.65 13.20
CA CYS A 107 -4.59 -7.63 12.33
C CYS A 107 -4.58 -6.24 12.99
N GLN A 108 -5.02 -6.16 14.24
CA GLN A 108 -4.97 -4.92 15.02
C GLN A 108 -3.54 -4.42 15.19
N ARG A 109 -2.63 -5.31 15.60
CA ARG A 109 -1.21 -4.97 15.82
C ARG A 109 -0.58 -4.41 14.55
N VAL A 110 -0.74 -5.09 13.42
CA VAL A 110 -0.20 -4.68 12.11
C VAL A 110 -0.81 -3.34 11.68
N ALA A 111 -2.13 -3.16 11.80
CA ALA A 111 -2.78 -1.92 11.40
C ALA A 111 -2.24 -0.69 12.17
N VAL A 112 -2.00 -0.82 13.47
CA VAL A 112 -1.45 0.26 14.31
C VAL A 112 0.03 0.50 14.00
N GLU A 113 0.81 -0.57 13.84
CA GLU A 113 2.23 -0.49 13.51
C GLU A 113 2.46 0.17 12.14
N ASP A 114 1.70 -0.24 11.13
CA ASP A 114 1.79 0.29 9.77
C ASP A 114 1.37 1.76 9.70
N MET A 115 0.36 2.17 10.48
CA MET A 115 -0.01 3.59 10.58
C MET A 115 1.15 4.44 11.11
N THR A 116 1.85 3.94 12.13
CA THR A 116 3.01 4.63 12.71
C THR A 116 4.13 4.76 11.69
N LYS A 117 4.47 3.65 11.02
CA LYS A 117 5.48 3.63 9.94
C LYS A 117 5.11 4.55 8.79
N ALA A 118 3.84 4.56 8.37
CA ALA A 118 3.33 5.42 7.31
C ALA A 118 3.51 6.90 7.68
N ASN A 119 3.15 7.30 8.91
CA ASN A 119 3.35 8.66 9.39
C ASN A 119 4.83 9.05 9.38
N THR A 120 5.72 8.18 9.85
CA THR A 120 7.17 8.42 9.78
C THR A 120 7.66 8.57 8.33
N ALA A 121 7.16 7.75 7.40
CA ALA A 121 7.53 7.83 5.99
C ALA A 121 7.04 9.14 5.35
N VAL A 122 5.83 9.59 5.67
CA VAL A 122 5.27 10.87 5.20
C VAL A 122 6.10 12.04 5.73
N MET A 123 6.46 12.06 7.01
CA MET A 123 7.35 13.07 7.59
C MET A 123 8.75 13.03 6.94
N ARG A 124 9.28 11.82 6.74
CA ARG A 124 10.35 11.41 5.82
C ARG A 124 10.39 12.27 4.56
N LYS A 125 9.39 12.02 3.73
CA LYS A 125 9.21 12.61 2.42
C LYS A 125 9.03 14.12 2.50
N HIS A 126 8.27 14.60 3.48
CA HIS A 126 8.06 16.04 3.67
C HIS A 126 9.36 16.79 3.96
N ALA A 127 10.19 16.28 4.89
CA ALA A 127 11.48 16.87 5.22
C ALA A 127 12.43 16.87 4.01
N GLN A 128 12.48 15.77 3.26
CA GLN A 128 13.27 15.69 2.03
C GLN A 128 12.81 16.71 0.98
N SER A 129 11.50 16.88 0.77
CA SER A 129 10.99 17.87 -0.18
C SER A 129 11.25 19.32 0.27
N ARG A 130 11.20 19.60 1.57
CA ARG A 130 11.40 20.95 2.12
C ARG A 130 12.86 21.35 2.21
N PHE A 131 13.73 20.45 2.66
CA PHE A 131 15.13 20.75 2.95
C PHE A 131 16.10 20.21 1.89
N GLY A 132 15.67 19.24 1.06
CA GLY A 132 16.47 18.79 -0.09
C GLY A 132 16.63 19.87 -1.17
N GLY A 133 15.74 20.85 -1.24
CA GLY A 133 15.91 22.05 -2.07
C GLY A 133 16.87 23.10 -1.48
N LEU A 134 17.13 23.04 -0.16
CA LEU A 134 18.02 23.98 0.53
C LEU A 134 19.51 23.64 0.29
N LEU A 135 19.85 22.35 0.21
CA LEU A 135 21.21 21.88 -0.05
C LEU A 135 21.72 22.12 -1.47
N LEU A 136 20.87 22.60 -2.39
CA LEU A 136 21.27 22.98 -3.76
C LEU A 136 21.43 24.50 -3.93
N GLN A 137 21.18 25.31 -2.89
CA GLN A 137 21.27 26.77 -2.97
C GLN A 137 22.61 27.35 -2.50
N ASP A 138 23.49 26.56 -1.90
CA ASP A 138 24.74 27.06 -1.29
C ASP A 138 25.99 27.03 -2.21
N ASP A 139 25.87 26.62 -3.49
CA ASP A 139 27.01 26.48 -4.43
C ASP A 139 27.15 27.60 -5.49
N VAL A 140 26.60 28.80 -5.28
CA VAL A 140 26.88 29.95 -6.15
C VAL A 140 27.37 31.16 -5.35
N VAL A 141 28.65 31.12 -4.97
CA VAL A 141 29.41 32.33 -4.65
C VAL A 141 30.36 32.59 -5.82
N GLU A 142 29.89 33.33 -6.83
CA GLU A 142 30.77 33.91 -7.86
C GLU A 142 31.65 34.97 -7.19
N ILE A 143 32.94 34.67 -7.06
CA ILE A 143 33.96 35.63 -6.65
C ILE A 143 34.27 36.49 -7.87
N ASP A 144 33.62 37.65 -7.96
CA ASP A 144 33.93 38.68 -8.96
C ASP A 144 35.29 39.32 -8.63
N LYS A 145 36.33 38.98 -9.40
CA LYS A 145 37.64 39.63 -9.32
C LYS A 145 37.62 40.92 -10.14
N GLN A 146 37.22 42.02 -9.50
CA GLN A 146 37.61 43.35 -9.98
C GLN A 146 38.98 43.72 -9.40
N SER A 147 40.03 43.58 -10.20
CA SER A 147 41.34 44.21 -9.94
C SER A 147 41.54 45.37 -10.91
N GLY A 148 41.06 46.55 -10.52
CA GLY A 148 41.55 47.82 -11.02
C GLY A 148 42.41 48.47 -9.92
N ALA A 149 43.71 48.60 -10.17
CA ALA A 149 44.60 49.47 -9.40
C ALA A 149 45.82 49.84 -10.25
N GLU A 150 45.70 50.94 -10.99
CA GLU A 150 46.83 51.79 -11.38
C GLU A 150 47.36 52.52 -10.14
N GLY A 151 48.68 52.71 -10.03
CA GLY A 151 49.25 53.74 -9.14
C GLY A 151 50.60 53.45 -8.48
N ALA A 152 51.67 53.60 -9.26
CA ALA A 152 52.94 54.28 -8.97
C ALA A 152 53.86 53.97 -7.75
N ALA A 153 55.16 54.03 -8.09
CA ALA A 153 56.39 54.30 -7.29
C ALA A 153 57.21 53.04 -6.93
N ASP A 154 58.54 52.97 -7.02
CA ASP A 154 59.63 53.85 -7.47
C ASP A 154 60.94 53.05 -7.21
N GLY A 155 61.99 53.25 -8.02
CA GLY A 155 63.38 53.07 -7.57
C GLY A 155 64.21 51.83 -7.99
N GLY A 156 65.30 52.10 -8.75
CA GLY A 156 66.58 51.34 -8.75
C GLY A 156 66.73 50.26 -9.83
N ARG A 157 67.30 50.52 -11.03
CA ARG A 157 68.70 50.78 -11.44
C ARG A 157 69.61 49.53 -11.45
N GLU A 158 70.35 49.40 -12.57
CA GLU A 158 71.50 48.52 -12.86
C GLU A 158 71.18 47.06 -13.23
N ASP A 159 71.79 46.39 -14.20
CA ASP A 159 72.70 46.72 -15.30
C ASP A 159 72.75 45.47 -16.21
N ASP A 160 73.04 45.72 -17.49
CA ASP A 160 73.89 44.91 -18.38
C ASP A 160 73.58 43.47 -18.87
N GLU A 161 73.75 43.40 -20.19
CA GLU A 161 74.46 42.39 -20.97
C GLU A 161 73.79 41.09 -21.48
N LYS A 162 73.62 41.12 -22.82
CA LYS A 162 74.11 40.17 -23.84
C LYS A 162 73.35 38.85 -24.12
N LYS A 163 73.03 38.74 -25.43
CA LYS A 163 73.18 37.59 -26.37
C LYS A 163 72.58 36.24 -25.92
N GLY A 164 71.81 35.51 -26.72
CA GLY A 164 71.64 35.45 -28.16
C GLY A 164 71.08 34.05 -28.50
N GLU A 165 70.59 33.93 -29.73
CA GLU A 165 70.05 32.73 -30.40
C GLU A 165 68.71 32.15 -29.93
#